data_AF-A0A1A8P6L5-F1
#
_entry.id   AF-A0A1A8P6L5-F1
#
_cell.length_a   1.000
_cell.length_b   1.000
_cell.length_c   1.000
_cell.angle_alpha   90.00
_cell.angle_beta   90.00
_cell.angle_gamma   90.00
#
_symmetry.space_group_name_H-M   'P 1'
#
loop_
_entity.id
_entity.type
_entity.pdbx_description
1 polymer ?
#
loop_
_entity_poly.entity_id
_entity_poly.type
_entity_poly.pdbx_seq_one_letter_code
_entity_poly.pdbx_strand_id
1 'polypeptide(L)'
;MEEVMKKVYFSPKHQGSYRGVERFRTGLQREIGEKVSSDKARDFLSEQDAYTLHKPARVHFPRNKVFVSGSLNQFLADLCDTQALS
;
A
#
# COMPACT_ATOMS: atom_id res chain seq x y z
N MET A 1 -1.79 -7.99 24.21
CA MET A 1 -0.91 -7.70 23.05
C MET A 1 -1.48 -6.58 22.18
N GLU A 2 -2.79 -6.58 21.91
CA GLU A 2 -3.44 -5.55 21.11
C GLU A 2 -3.34 -4.13 21.72
N GLU A 3 -3.49 -3.98 23.03
CA GLU A 3 -3.30 -2.69 23.71
C GLU A 3 -1.90 -2.11 23.53
N VAL A 4 -0.86 -2.97 23.55
CA VAL A 4 0.52 -2.57 23.32
C VAL A 4 0.70 -2.11 21.87
N MET A 5 0.11 -2.84 20.91
CA MET A 5 0.10 -2.46 19.50
C MET A 5 -0.58 -1.10 19.28
N LYS A 6 -1.72 -0.84 19.93
CA LYS A 6 -2.41 0.46 19.90
C LYS A 6 -1.52 1.56 20.49
N LYS A 7 -0.94 1.34 21.67
CA LYS A 7 -0.04 2.30 22.31
C LYS A 7 1.14 2.66 21.39
N VAL A 8 1.75 1.65 20.76
CA VAL A 8 2.89 1.84 19.84
C VAL A 8 2.47 2.55 18.56
N TYR A 9 1.31 2.22 17.99
CA TYR A 9 0.85 2.78 16.73
C TYR A 9 0.37 4.23 16.86
N PHE A 10 -0.35 4.55 17.94
CA PHE A 10 -0.94 5.88 18.17
C PHE A 10 -0.02 6.85 18.94
N SER A 11 1.22 6.47 19.25
CA SER A 11 2.20 7.36 19.91
C SER A 11 3.10 8.07 18.89
N PRO A 12 2.88 9.36 18.55
CA PRO A 12 3.59 10.02 17.45
C PRO A 12 5.12 10.08 17.60
N LYS A 13 5.60 10.03 18.85
CA LYS A 13 7.05 10.00 19.18
C LYS A 13 7.70 8.65 18.86
N HIS A 14 6.91 7.59 18.74
CA HIS A 14 7.40 6.25 18.56
C HIS A 14 7.72 5.96 17.09
N GLN A 15 8.83 5.28 16.82
CA GLN A 15 9.35 5.07 15.46
C GLN A 15 8.34 4.35 14.53
N GLY A 16 7.56 3.43 15.08
CA GLY A 16 6.56 2.63 14.37
C GLY A 16 5.19 3.31 14.19
N SER A 17 5.00 4.52 14.71
CA SER A 17 3.69 5.20 14.75
C SER A 17 3.25 5.72 13.39
N TYR A 18 2.00 5.44 13.01
CA TYR A 18 1.40 5.84 11.72
C TYR A 18 2.25 5.50 10.48
N ARG A 19 3.03 4.42 10.54
CA ARG A 19 3.87 3.96 9.42
C ARG A 19 3.36 2.65 8.83
N GLY A 20 4.02 2.22 7.75
CA GLY A 20 3.79 0.92 7.13
C GLY A 20 4.21 -0.27 7.99
N VAL A 21 3.77 -1.46 7.57
CA VAL A 21 3.93 -2.74 8.29
C VAL A 21 5.34 -2.96 8.82
N GLU A 22 6.37 -2.78 7.99
CA GLU A 22 7.75 -3.11 8.40
C GLU A 22 8.31 -2.17 9.48
N ARG A 23 7.99 -0.88 9.39
CA ARG A 23 8.39 0.11 10.40
C ARG A 23 7.64 -0.11 11.71
N PHE A 24 6.35 -0.42 11.63
CA PHE A 24 5.55 -0.77 12.79
C PHE A 24 6.10 -2.02 13.50
N ARG A 25 6.43 -3.06 12.73
CA ARG A 25 7.01 -4.33 13.23
C ARG A 25 8.37 -4.13 13.89
N THR A 26 9.25 -3.34 13.27
CA THR A 26 10.56 -3.00 13.85
C THR A 26 10.40 -2.19 15.13
N GLY A 27 9.46 -1.25 15.18
CA GLY A 27 9.15 -0.49 16.39
C GLY A 27 8.61 -1.37 17.51
N LEU A 28 7.66 -2.25 17.20
CA LEU A 28 7.10 -3.22 18.15
C LEU A 28 8.18 -4.14 18.73
N GLN A 29 9.09 -4.63 17.89
CA GLN A 29 10.19 -5.48 18.33
C GLN A 29 11.11 -4.75 19.32
N ARG A 30 11.30 -3.44 19.18
CA ARG A 30 12.12 -2.64 20.11
C ARG A 30 11.44 -2.45 21.47
N GLU A 31 10.12 -2.32 21.48
CA GLU A 31 9.34 -2.15 22.72
C GLU A 31 9.12 -3.45 23.48
N ILE A 32 8.83 -4.54 22.77
CA ILE A 32 8.48 -5.84 23.38
C ILE A 32 9.70 -6.77 23.51
N GLY A 33 10.76 -6.52 22.72
CA GLY A 33 11.92 -7.40 22.63
C GLY A 33 11.71 -8.62 21.74
N GLU A 34 10.48 -8.87 21.27
CA GLU A 34 10.11 -10.05 20.49
C GLU A 34 9.75 -9.72 19.04
N LYS A 35 10.07 -10.65 18.13
CA LYS A 35 9.70 -10.54 16.72
C LYS A 35 8.22 -10.87 16.54
N VAL A 36 7.44 -9.87 16.12
CA VAL A 36 6.05 -10.07 15.69
C VAL A 36 6.04 -10.56 14.23
N SER A 37 5.14 -11.49 13.91
CA SER A 37 4.94 -11.95 12.52
C SER A 37 4.42 -10.80 11.65
N SER A 38 4.76 -10.82 10.36
CA SER A 38 4.27 -9.84 9.40
C SER A 38 2.76 -9.83 9.29
N ASP A 39 2.15 -11.02 9.36
CA ASP A 39 0.72 -11.20 9.17
C ASP A 39 -0.05 -10.60 10.33
N LYS A 40 0.36 -10.88 11.57
CA LYS A 40 -0.25 -10.29 12.77
C LYS A 40 -0.17 -8.76 12.79
N ALA A 41 0.96 -8.21 12.34
CA ALA A 41 1.12 -6.76 12.21
C ALA A 41 0.23 -6.19 11.09
N ARG A 42 0.04 -6.93 10.00
CA ARG A 42 -0.81 -6.53 8.87
C ARG A 42 -2.29 -6.54 9.27
N ASP A 43 -2.72 -7.57 9.98
CA ASP A 43 -4.10 -7.74 10.43
C ASP A 43 -4.48 -6.60 11.37
N PHE A 44 -3.67 -6.35 12.41
CA PHE A 44 -3.85 -5.21 13.32
C PHE A 44 -3.95 -3.87 12.57
N LEU A 45 -3.02 -3.61 11.63
CA LEU A 45 -3.00 -2.38 10.87
C LEU A 45 -4.22 -2.25 9.94
N SER A 46 -4.72 -3.35 9.38
CA SER A 46 -5.89 -3.32 8.49
C SER A 46 -7.18 -2.89 9.18
N GLU A 47 -7.26 -3.06 10.51
CA GLU A 47 -8.36 -2.59 11.35
C GLU A 47 -8.24 -1.12 11.75
N GLN A 48 -7.10 -0.46 11.50
CA GLN A 48 -6.90 0.94 11.86
C GLN A 48 -7.27 1.86 10.69
N ASP A 49 -8.27 2.73 10.88
CA ASP A 49 -8.69 3.73 9.88
C ASP A 49 -7.53 4.60 9.39
N ALA A 50 -6.69 5.06 10.32
CA ALA A 50 -5.53 5.89 10.01
C ALA A 50 -4.53 5.19 9.08
N TYR A 51 -4.45 3.86 9.11
CA TYR A 51 -3.61 3.12 8.17
C TYR A 51 -4.32 2.92 6.83
N THR A 52 -5.58 2.47 6.88
CA THR A 52 -6.32 2.06 5.68
C THR A 52 -6.63 3.24 4.77
N LEU A 53 -6.91 4.43 5.31
CA LEU A 53 -7.18 5.64 4.52
C LEU A 53 -5.98 6.14 3.69
N HIS A 54 -4.75 5.92 4.18
CA HIS A 54 -3.54 6.41 3.52
C HIS A 54 -2.79 5.33 2.75
N LYS A 55 -3.16 4.06 2.93
CA LYS A 55 -2.57 2.97 2.18
C LYS A 55 -3.19 2.93 0.77
N PRO A 56 -2.40 3.06 -0.30
CA PRO A 56 -2.94 2.94 -1.65
C PRO A 56 -3.51 1.54 -1.87
N ALA A 57 -4.81 1.47 -2.12
CA ALA A 57 -5.48 0.24 -2.53
C ALA A 57 -5.24 0.01 -4.03
N ARG A 58 -4.46 -1.02 -4.37
CA ARG A 58 -4.27 -1.45 -5.77
C ARG A 58 -5.40 -2.39 -6.19
N VAL A 59 -6.56 -1.82 -6.48
CA VAL A 59 -7.70 -2.57 -6.99
C VAL A 59 -7.55 -2.76 -8.50
N HIS A 60 -7.50 -4.02 -8.94
CA HIS A 60 -7.48 -4.36 -10.35
C HIS A 60 -8.89 -4.67 -10.79
N PHE A 61 -9.56 -3.68 -11.39
CA PHE A 61 -10.88 -3.90 -11.97
C PHE A 61 -10.75 -4.77 -13.22
N PRO A 62 -11.62 -5.78 -13.40
CA PRO A 62 -11.67 -6.50 -14.66
C PRO A 62 -12.00 -5.52 -15.78
N ARG A 63 -11.19 -5.52 -16.84
CA ARG A 63 -11.41 -4.71 -18.04
C ARG A 63 -11.76 -5.62 -19.20
N ASN A 64 -12.63 -5.15 -20.08
CA ASN A 64 -12.90 -5.85 -21.33
C ASN A 64 -11.60 -5.97 -22.12
N LYS A 65 -11.29 -7.19 -22.55
CA LYS A 65 -10.15 -7.44 -23.43
C LYS A 65 -10.54 -7.00 -24.84
N VAL A 66 -9.64 -6.31 -25.52
CA VAL A 66 -9.81 -6.02 -26.96
C VAL A 66 -9.33 -7.24 -27.73
N PHE A 67 -10.23 -7.83 -28.52
CA PHE A 67 -9.93 -8.94 -29.41
C PHE A 67 -9.89 -8.43 -30.84
N VAL A 68 -8.86 -8.82 -31.60
CA VAL A 68 -8.68 -8.44 -33.00
C VAL A 68 -8.77 -9.69 -33.86
N SER A 69 -9.59 -9.63 -34.91
CA SER A 69 -9.91 -10.79 -35.76
C SER A 69 -8.81 -11.20 -36.76
N GLY A 70 -7.82 -10.33 -37.01
CA GLY A 70 -6.79 -10.55 -38.02
C GLY A 70 -5.63 -9.57 -37.90
N SER A 71 -4.54 -9.87 -38.62
CA SER A 71 -3.36 -8.99 -38.64
C SER A 71 -3.72 -7.62 -39.22
N LEU A 72 -3.16 -6.55 -38.65
CA LEU A 72 -3.35 -5.16 -39.09
C LEU A 72 -4.80 -4.62 -39.00
N ASN A 73 -5.70 -5.29 -38.28
CA ASN A 73 -7.09 -4.82 -38.10
C ASN A 73 -7.23 -3.77 -36.97
N GLN A 74 -6.18 -3.53 -36.18
CA GLN A 74 -6.19 -2.51 -35.14
C GLN A 74 -4.92 -1.68 -35.21
N PHE A 75 -5.09 -0.41 -35.59
CA PHE A 75 -4.08 0.63 -35.43
C PHE A 75 -4.61 1.66 -34.43
N LEU A 76 -3.77 2.05 -33.49
CA LEU A 76 -4.02 3.13 -32.56
C LEU A 76 -3.01 4.23 -32.86
N ALA A 77 -3.50 5.42 -33.14
CA ALA A 77 -2.71 6.64 -33.21
C ALA A 77 -3.26 7.60 -32.17
N ASP A 78 -2.37 8.30 -31.48
CA ASP A 78 -2.72 9.32 -30.52
C ASP A 78 -1.98 10.61 -30.89
N LEU A 79 -2.59 11.75 -30.59
CA LEU A 79 -1.99 13.06 -30.84
C LEU A 79 -1.17 13.45 -29.61
N CYS A 80 0.11 13.76 -29.81
CA CYS A 80 0.94 14.34 -28.78
C CYS A 80 1.38 15.77 -29.15
N ASP A 81 1.47 16.63 -28.15
CA ASP A 81 2.05 17.96 -28.30
C ASP A 81 3.57 17.86 -28.42
N THR A 82 4.12 18.40 -29.51
CA THR A 82 5.55 18.39 -29.82
C THR A 82 6.21 19.74 -29.64
N GLN A 83 5.47 20.78 -29.22
CA GLN A 83 6.00 22.13 -29.09
C GLN A 83 7.06 22.26 -27.99
N ALA A 84 7.00 21.41 -26.96
CA ALA A 84 7.96 21.40 -25.85
C ALA A 84 9.30 20.69 -26.14
N LEU A 85 9.49 20.17 -27.36
CA LEU A 85 10.71 19.44 -27.77
C LEU A 85 11.71 20.33 -28.55
N SER A 86 11.42 21.63 -28.70
CA SER A 86 12.31 22.61 -29.36
C SER A 86 13.19 23.38 -28.39
#